data_AF-A0A517VDN5-F1
#
_entry.id   AF-A0A517VDN5-F1
#
_cell.length_a   1.000
_cell.length_b   1.000
_cell.length_c   1.000
_cell.angle_alpha   90.00
_cell.angle_beta   90.00
_cell.angle_gamma   90.00
#
_symmetry.space_group_name_H-M   'P 1'
#
loop_
_entity.id
_entity.type
_entity.pdbx_description
1 polymer ?
#
loop_
_entity_poly.entity_id
_entity_poly.type
_entity_poly.pdbx_seq_one_letter_code
_entity_poly.pdbx_strand_id
1 'polypeptide(L)' 'MSQTADNTKYYYYFDVDLRTRQIIGWGTEARGEVEITLTEGFHRVFVSKGQYNKLIKELTAF' A
#
# COMPACT_ATOMS: atom_id res chain seq x y z
N MET A 1 25.72 -11.37 16.48
CA MET A 1 24.45 -11.44 15.71
C MET A 1 23.52 -10.39 16.28
N SER A 2 22.71 -9.62 15.59
CA SER A 2 22.52 -9.24 14.18
C SER A 2 21.53 -8.09 14.29
N GLN A 3 21.80 -6.92 13.70
CA GLN A 3 20.72 -6.05 13.21
C GLN A 3 21.32 -5.03 12.24
N THR A 4 21.62 -5.48 11.03
CA THR A 4 21.53 -4.59 9.87
C THR A 4 20.04 -4.28 9.73
N ALA A 5 19.60 -3.20 10.38
CA ALA A 5 18.31 -2.61 10.09
C ALA A 5 18.38 -2.11 8.65
N ASP A 6 17.97 -2.97 7.73
CA ASP A 6 17.83 -2.63 6.34
C ASP A 6 16.94 -1.39 6.27
N ASN A 7 17.53 -0.26 5.89
CA ASN A 7 16.87 1.04 5.80
C ASN A 7 15.97 1.09 4.54
N THR A 8 15.33 -0.04 4.25
CA THR A 8 14.51 -0.30 3.09
C THR A 8 13.27 0.55 3.22
N LYS A 9 13.18 1.59 2.40
CA LYS A 9 12.01 2.46 2.35
C LYS A 9 10.85 1.64 1.78
N TYR A 10 9.76 1.53 2.54
CA TYR A 10 8.52 0.90 2.11
C TYR A 10 7.56 1.96 1.55
N TYR A 11 6.83 1.59 0.50
CA TYR A 11 5.65 2.29 0.03
C TYR A 11 4.39 1.68 0.63
N TYR A 12 3.39 2.52 0.85
CA TYR A 12 2.07 2.13 1.32
C TYR A 12 1.09 2.54 0.23
N TYR A 13 0.13 1.68 -0.11
CA TYR A 13 -0.77 1.94 -1.22
C TYR A 13 -2.14 1.29 -1.05
N PHE A 14 -3.07 1.73 -1.90
CA PHE A 14 -4.31 1.04 -2.18
C PHE A 14 -4.55 1.01 -3.69
N ASP A 15 -5.13 -0.09 -4.16
CA ASP A 15 -5.50 -0.32 -5.55
C ASP A 15 -7.01 -0.11 -5.68
N VAL A 16 -7.38 0.70 -6.67
CA VAL A 16 -8.76 1.14 -6.91
C VAL A 16 -9.20 0.68 -8.28
N ASP A 17 -10.39 0.09 -8.35
CA ASP A 17 -11.14 -0.02 -9.60
C ASP A 17 -11.82 1.31 -9.89
N LEU A 18 -11.38 1.99 -10.94
CA LEU A 18 -11.90 3.30 -11.34
C LEU A 18 -13.32 3.23 -11.92
N ARG A 19 -13.77 2.06 -12.39
CA ARG A 19 -15.12 1.88 -12.95
C ARG A 19 -16.13 1.74 -11.83
N THR A 20 -15.84 0.90 -10.83
CA THR A 20 -16.74 0.63 -9.70
C THR A 20 -16.51 1.57 -8.51
N ARG A 21 -15.38 2.28 -8.49
CA ARG A 21 -14.92 3.17 -7.40
C ARG A 21 -14.68 2.41 -6.09
N GLN A 22 -14.30 1.14 -6.20
CA GLN A 22 -14.04 0.27 -5.06
C GLN A 22 -12.53 0.10 -4.82
N ILE A 23 -12.16 0.02 -3.55
CA ILE A 23 -10.82 -0.43 -3.16
C ILE A 23 -10.81 -1.95 -3.31
N ILE A 24 -9.93 -2.46 -4.18
CA ILE A 24 -9.80 -3.89 -4.49
C ILE A 24 -8.59 -4.54 -3.82
N GLY A 25 -7.65 -3.71 -3.33
CA GLY A 25 -6.47 -4.17 -2.64
C GLY A 25 -5.76 -3.04 -1.91
N TRP A 26 -4.91 -3.39 -0.97
CA TRP A 26 -4.00 -2.47 -0.29
C TRP A 26 -2.77 -3.23 0.22
N GLY A 27 -1.70 -2.52 0.50
CA GLY A 27 -0.52 -3.18 1.01
C GLY A 27 0.70 -2.29 1.17
N THR A 28 1.82 -2.97 1.38
CA THR A 28 3.14 -2.37 1.53
C THR A 28 4.16 -3.11 0.68
N GLU A 29 4.99 -2.37 -0.06
CA GLU A 29 6.04 -2.92 -0.92
C GLU A 29 7.36 -2.18 -0.71
N ALA A 30 8.50 -2.86 -0.92
CA ALA A 30 9.80 -2.21 -0.89
C ALA A 30 9.99 -1.28 -2.10
N ARG A 31 10.70 -0.15 -1.91
CA ARG A 31 10.91 0.88 -2.95
C ARG A 31 11.59 0.42 -4.25
N GLY A 32 12.13 -0.80 -4.30
CA GLY A 32 12.74 -1.39 -5.48
C GLY A 32 11.91 -2.48 -6.19
N GLU A 33 10.80 -2.92 -5.59
CA GLU A 33 9.98 -4.04 -6.09
C GLU A 33 8.64 -3.58 -6.66
N VAL A 34 8.44 -2.27 -6.80
CA VAL A 34 7.19 -1.69 -7.28
C VAL A 34 7.12 -1.84 -8.81
N GLU A 35 6.91 -3.06 -9.28
CA GLU A 35 6.45 -3.35 -10.64
C GLU A 35 4.93 -3.38 -10.65
N ILE A 36 4.33 -2.23 -10.97
CA ILE A 36 2.87 -2.09 -11.02
C ILE A 36 2.39 -2.59 -12.37
N THR A 37 1.96 -3.85 -12.42
CA THR A 37 1.18 -4.37 -13.55
C THR A 37 -0.30 -4.25 -13.21
N LEU A 38 -0.87 -3.06 -13.39
CA LEU A 38 -2.32 -2.86 -13.31
C LEU A 38 -2.92 -2.97 -14.70
N THR A 39 -3.98 -3.76 -14.83
CA THR A 39 -4.76 -3.82 -16.05
C THR A 39 -5.62 -2.57 -16.22
N GLU A 40 -6.14 -2.33 -17.43
CA GLU A 40 -6.95 -1.15 -17.71
C GLU A 40 -8.13 -0.99 -16.73
N GLY A 41 -8.26 0.22 -16.18
CA GLY A 41 -9.32 0.55 -15.23
C GLY A 41 -8.94 0.41 -13.76
N PHE A 42 -7.76 -0.14 -13.45
CA PHE A 42 -7.23 -0.14 -12.09
C PHE A 42 -6.15 0.92 -11.90
N HIS A 43 -6.09 1.51 -10.71
CA HIS A 43 -5.09 2.51 -10.37
C HIS A 43 -4.56 2.33 -8.94
N ARG A 44 -3.24 2.45 -8.77
CA ARG A 44 -2.59 2.44 -7.46
C ARG A 44 -2.42 3.85 -6.94
N VAL A 45 -2.92 4.09 -5.73
CA VAL A 45 -2.70 5.34 -5.02
C VAL A 45 -1.73 5.11 -3.87
N PHE A 46 -0.64 5.86 -3.86
CA PHE A 46 0.32 5.84 -2.76
C PHE A 46 -0.13 6.73 -1.62
N VAL A 47 0.11 6.27 -0.40
CA VAL A 47 -0.15 7.01 0.83
C VAL A 47 1.07 7.06 1.72
N SER A 48 1.08 8.04 2.62
CA SER A 48 2.06 8.05 3.70
C SER A 48 1.79 6.92 4.70
N LYS A 49 2.84 6.46 5.39
CA LYS A 49 2.75 5.51 6.51
C LYS A 49 1.69 5.92 7.54
N GLY A 50 1.63 7.22 7.85
CA GLY A 50 0.69 7.77 8.82
C GLY A 50 -0.77 7.64 8.38
N GLN A 51 -1.07 7.90 7.10
CA GLN A 51 -2.42 7.70 6.55
C GLN A 51 -2.81 6.23 6.53
N TYR A 52 -1.92 5.34 6.08
CA TYR A 52 -2.15 3.90 6.08
C TYR A 52 -2.45 3.38 7.50
N ASN A 53 -1.62 3.76 8.47
CA ASN A 53 -1.80 3.33 9.87
C ASN A 53 -3.11 3.83 10.49
N LYS A 54 -3.66 4.97 10.06
CA LYS A 54 -5.00 5.42 10.50
C LYS A 54 -6.07 4.44 10.03
N LEU A 55 -6.01 4.00 8.77
CA LEU A 55 -6.98 3.04 8.22
C LEU A 55 -6.88 1.67 8.91
N ILE A 56 -5.67 1.17 9.15
CA ILE A 56 -5.47 -0.11 9.87
C ILE A 56 -6.07 -0.07 11.27
N LYS A 57 -5.94 1.06 11.98
CA LYS A 57 -6.53 1.21 13.31
C LYS A 57 -8.05 1.05 13.28
N GLU A 58 -8.72 1.60 12.28
CA GLU A 58 -10.17 1.48 12.12
C GLU A 58 -10.62 0.03 11.88
N LEU A 59 -9.80 -0.80 11.20
CA LEU A 59 -10.11 -2.24 11.04
C LEU A 59 -10.10 -3.00 12.37
N THR A 60 -9.18 -2.64 13.25
CA THR A 60 -8.98 -3.30 14.55
C THR A 60 -9.83 -2.70 15.67
N ALA A 61 -10.63 -1.68 15.36
CA ALA A 61 -11.47 -0.97 16.34
C ALA A 61 -12.81 -1.69 16.63
N PHE A 62 -13.00 -2.91 16.13
CA PHE A 62 -14.12 -3.81 16.38
C PHE A 62 -13.67 -5.06 17.15
#